data_AF-A0A382AZB0-F1
#
_entry.id   AF-A0A382AZB0-F1
#
_cell.length_a   1.000
_cell.length_b   1.000
_cell.length_c   1.000
_cell.angle_alpha   90.00
_cell.angle_beta   90.00
_cell.angle_gamma   90.00
#
_symmetry.space_group_name_H-M   'P 1'
#
loop_
_entity.id
_entity.type
_entity.pdbx_description
1 polymer ?
#
loop_
_entity_poly.entity_id
_entity_poly.type
_entity_poly.pdbx_seq_one_letter_code
_entity_poly.pdbx_strand_id
1 'polypeptide(L)'
;MDVPRAERFDYIIIGAGSAGCVLANRLSAARNTSVLLLEAGGSDNHPYVRAPAGFLKTFHDPRFNWCFNTEPGPGVDGRRVFFPRGKVLGGSSSISGHLYVRGQARDYDAWSELGNKGWSYDDVLPYFRRSEDRSTGATHYHGIGGPQHVSDIHEHHPLCQLFIRGVEELGIPLNPDYNGTKQEGIAYYQRMIKNGRRHSAANGFLHPIKRRSNLCVKTKAHVLQLRCSGREVTGVTYQRFGRVHQADANAEVLLCAGAISSPHLLQTSGIGPADTLQAAGINVVHELPGVGEGLQDHYAVRVAYRINKKLSLNHRTRGVRLGWEISKWLLSGRGLLAFSPAHVGLFLRSQPNVNEPDLQFVFTPASYSQSEGAIGTFSSFPGVTCGIWQMRPQSRGFVRAKT
;
A
#
# COMPACT_ATOMS: atom_id res chain seq x y z
N MET A 1 -28.48 -23.74 -24.03
CA MET A 1 -27.58 -22.57 -24.11
C MET A 1 -26.22 -23.02 -23.62
N ASP A 2 -25.23 -23.11 -24.50
CA ASP A 2 -23.89 -23.59 -24.16
C ASP A 2 -23.25 -22.66 -23.13
N VAL A 3 -23.07 -23.16 -21.90
CA VAL A 3 -22.24 -22.50 -20.90
C VAL A 3 -20.79 -22.60 -21.41
N PRO A 4 -20.10 -21.48 -21.68
CA PRO A 4 -18.72 -21.53 -22.14
C PRO A 4 -17.88 -22.34 -21.16
N ARG A 5 -17.12 -23.32 -21.65
CA ARG A 5 -16.22 -24.14 -20.83
C ARG A 5 -15.29 -23.23 -20.03
N ALA A 6 -15.27 -23.37 -18.70
CA ALA A 6 -14.43 -22.56 -17.84
C ALA A 6 -12.94 -22.75 -18.19
N GLU A 7 -12.20 -21.65 -18.24
CA GLU A 7 -10.74 -21.70 -18.39
C GLU A 7 -10.12 -22.34 -17.14
N ARG A 8 -9.09 -23.17 -17.29
CA ARG A 8 -8.46 -23.90 -16.16
C ARG A 8 -7.04 -23.44 -15.92
N PHE A 9 -6.70 -23.25 -14.66
CA PHE A 9 -5.36 -22.87 -14.20
C PHE A 9 -5.03 -23.62 -12.91
N ASP A 10 -3.76 -23.80 -12.59
CA ASP A 10 -3.36 -24.42 -11.32
C ASP A 10 -3.61 -23.44 -10.18
N TYR A 11 -3.22 -22.18 -10.37
CA TYR A 11 -3.43 -21.11 -9.39
C TYR A 11 -4.24 -19.97 -9.98
N ILE A 12 -5.26 -19.52 -9.25
CA ILE A 12 -5.97 -18.27 -9.52
C ILE A 12 -5.65 -17.26 -8.41
N ILE A 13 -5.00 -16.15 -8.76
CA ILE A 13 -4.68 -15.07 -7.83
C ILE A 13 -5.68 -13.93 -8.05
N ILE A 14 -6.39 -13.57 -6.98
CA ILE A 14 -7.42 -12.52 -6.98
C ILE A 14 -6.80 -11.22 -6.49
N GLY A 15 -6.56 -10.28 -7.41
CA GLY A 15 -5.98 -8.96 -7.13
C GLY A 15 -4.50 -8.90 -7.52
N ALA A 16 -4.16 -8.02 -8.46
CA ALA A 16 -2.77 -7.72 -8.82
C ALA A 16 -2.20 -6.60 -7.94
N GLY A 17 -2.49 -6.65 -6.64
CA GLY A 17 -1.92 -5.78 -5.62
C GLY A 17 -0.48 -6.15 -5.26
N SER A 18 0.02 -5.61 -4.14
CA SER A 18 1.40 -5.85 -3.69
C SER A 18 1.70 -7.34 -3.52
N ALA A 19 0.87 -8.07 -2.75
CA ALA A 19 1.05 -9.50 -2.54
C ALA A 19 0.80 -10.33 -3.81
N GLY A 20 -0.26 -10.01 -4.55
CA GLY A 20 -0.61 -10.75 -5.77
C GLY A 20 0.46 -10.67 -6.86
N CYS A 21 1.13 -9.52 -7.01
CA CYS A 21 2.28 -9.40 -7.91
C CYS A 21 3.46 -10.30 -7.48
N VAL A 22 3.73 -10.41 -6.18
CA VAL A 22 4.77 -11.29 -5.63
C VAL A 22 4.41 -12.76 -5.89
N LEU A 23 3.19 -13.18 -5.55
CA LEU A 23 2.74 -14.57 -5.76
C LEU A 23 2.76 -14.96 -7.24
N ALA A 24 2.28 -14.09 -8.13
CA ALA A 24 2.33 -14.33 -9.57
C ALA A 24 3.77 -14.52 -10.06
N ASN A 25 4.73 -13.76 -9.51
CA ASN A 25 6.15 -13.92 -9.82
C ASN A 25 6.75 -15.24 -9.35
N ARG A 26 6.46 -15.62 -8.11
CA ARG A 26 7.06 -16.82 -7.51
C ARG A 26 6.43 -18.10 -8.05
N LEU A 27 5.11 -18.18 -8.15
CA LEU A 27 4.40 -19.38 -8.64
C LEU A 27 4.67 -19.63 -10.13
N SER A 28 4.63 -18.59 -10.97
CA SER A 28 4.91 -18.77 -12.40
C SER A 28 6.39 -18.99 -12.73
N ALA A 29 7.30 -19.00 -11.74
CA ALA A 29 8.71 -19.33 -11.98
C ALA A 29 8.88 -20.81 -12.40
N ALA A 30 8.01 -21.69 -11.90
CA ALA A 30 7.91 -23.06 -12.37
C ALA A 30 7.15 -23.10 -13.71
N ARG A 31 7.81 -23.56 -14.78
CA ARG A 31 7.27 -23.51 -16.15
C ARG A 31 6.04 -24.39 -16.37
N ASN A 32 5.87 -25.42 -15.55
CA ASN A 32 4.74 -26.36 -15.57
C ASN A 32 3.56 -25.89 -14.70
N THR A 33 3.64 -24.70 -14.10
CA THR A 33 2.57 -24.15 -13.26
C THR A 33 1.83 -23.04 -14.00
N SER A 34 0.56 -23.25 -14.28
CA SER A 34 -0.32 -22.27 -14.93
C SER A 34 -0.95 -21.33 -13.90
N VAL A 35 -0.81 -20.00 -14.12
CA VAL A 35 -1.26 -18.98 -13.17
C VAL A 35 -2.18 -17.97 -13.87
N LEU A 36 -3.37 -17.76 -13.32
CA LEU A 36 -4.27 -16.67 -13.69
C LEU A 36 -4.23 -15.57 -12.64
N LEU A 37 -3.88 -14.34 -13.03
CA LEU A 37 -3.92 -13.16 -12.19
C LEU A 37 -5.05 -12.22 -12.64
N LEU A 38 -6.04 -12.01 -11.77
CA LEU A 38 -7.21 -11.18 -12.03
C LEU A 38 -7.08 -9.83 -11.31
N GLU A 39 -7.28 -8.73 -12.03
CA GLU A 39 -7.26 -7.36 -11.46
C GLU A 39 -8.46 -6.56 -11.96
N ALA A 40 -9.25 -6.03 -11.02
CA ALA A 40 -10.40 -5.18 -11.33
C ALA A 40 -9.99 -3.84 -11.98
N GLY A 41 -8.82 -3.34 -11.60
CA GLY A 41 -8.20 -2.14 -12.12
C GLY A 41 -7.65 -2.23 -13.54
N GLY A 42 -7.17 -1.08 -14.02
CA GLY A 42 -6.54 -0.93 -15.33
C GLY A 42 -5.01 -1.04 -15.30
N SER A 43 -4.38 -0.56 -16.38
CA SER A 43 -2.92 -0.44 -16.47
C SER A 43 -2.37 0.65 -15.54
N ASP A 44 -1.18 0.42 -15.01
CA ASP A 44 -0.35 1.38 -14.28
C ASP A 44 0.49 2.28 -15.21
N ASN A 45 0.34 2.12 -16.54
CA ASN A 45 0.99 2.96 -17.55
C ASN A 45 0.30 4.34 -17.66
N HIS A 46 0.46 5.17 -16.62
CA HIS A 46 -0.05 6.52 -16.61
C HIS A 46 0.97 7.48 -15.96
N PRO A 47 1.18 8.71 -16.48
CA PRO A 47 2.12 9.66 -15.88
C PRO A 47 1.86 9.92 -14.39
N TYR A 48 0.59 10.01 -13.97
CA TYR A 48 0.22 10.19 -12.55
C TYR A 48 0.63 9.03 -11.65
N VAL A 49 0.67 7.80 -12.19
CA VAL A 49 1.11 6.62 -11.44
C VAL A 49 2.64 6.59 -11.38
N ARG A 50 3.31 6.89 -12.50
CA ARG A 50 4.77 6.83 -12.65
C ARG A 50 5.50 7.91 -11.86
N ALA A 51 4.98 9.13 -11.83
CA ALA A 51 5.57 10.24 -11.09
C ALA A 51 5.27 10.10 -9.60
N PRO A 52 6.27 10.12 -8.71
CA PRO A 52 6.04 10.12 -7.27
C PRO A 52 5.07 11.18 -6.77
N ALA A 53 5.22 12.44 -7.17
CA ALA A 53 4.30 13.51 -6.80
C ALA A 53 2.89 13.35 -7.41
N GLY A 54 2.72 12.47 -8.39
CA GLY A 54 1.44 12.16 -9.04
C GLY A 54 0.42 11.48 -8.12
N PHE A 55 0.84 11.02 -6.93
CA PHE A 55 -0.07 10.43 -5.94
C PHE A 55 -1.25 11.36 -5.60
N LEU A 56 -1.03 12.68 -5.57
CA LEU A 56 -2.07 13.70 -5.33
C LEU A 56 -3.20 13.63 -6.36
N LYS A 57 -2.90 13.18 -7.58
CA LYS A 57 -3.89 13.00 -8.65
C LYS A 57 -4.54 11.63 -8.58
N THR A 58 -3.81 10.58 -8.21
CA THR A 58 -4.38 9.22 -8.14
C THR A 58 -5.23 8.99 -6.89
N PHE A 59 -5.05 9.79 -5.83
CA PHE A 59 -5.67 9.57 -4.53
C PHE A 59 -7.21 9.62 -4.55
N HIS A 60 -7.83 10.45 -5.40
CA HIS A 60 -9.29 10.54 -5.54
C HIS A 60 -9.79 10.09 -6.93
N ASP A 61 -8.92 9.54 -7.77
CA ASP A 61 -9.27 9.21 -9.14
C ASP A 61 -9.83 7.78 -9.24
N PRO A 62 -11.12 7.61 -9.58
CA PRO A 62 -11.76 6.29 -9.64
C PRO A 62 -11.19 5.38 -10.74
N ARG A 63 -10.34 5.90 -11.64
CA ARG A 63 -9.60 5.08 -12.62
C ARG A 63 -8.51 4.24 -11.96
N PHE A 64 -7.94 4.71 -10.84
CA PHE A 64 -6.81 4.09 -10.14
C PHE A 64 -7.12 3.74 -8.68
N ASN A 65 -8.26 4.17 -8.15
CA ASN A 65 -8.64 4.01 -6.76
C ASN A 65 -10.08 3.47 -6.66
N TRP A 66 -10.35 2.68 -5.62
CA TRP A 66 -11.68 2.24 -5.25
C TRP A 66 -12.52 3.36 -4.63
N CYS A 67 -11.88 4.36 -4.03
CA CYS A 67 -12.50 5.53 -3.42
C CYS A 67 -13.55 5.15 -2.34
N PHE A 68 -13.25 4.15 -1.52
CA PHE A 68 -14.14 3.76 -0.42
C PHE A 68 -14.29 4.90 0.60
N ASN A 69 -15.38 4.84 1.36
CA ASN A 69 -15.58 5.65 2.54
C ASN A 69 -16.02 4.74 3.69
N THR A 70 -15.64 5.09 4.92
CA THR A 70 -16.18 4.43 6.10
C THR A 70 -17.65 4.82 6.31
N GLU A 71 -18.36 4.02 7.09
CA GLU A 71 -19.60 4.49 7.72
C GLU A 71 -19.31 5.56 8.78
N PRO A 72 -20.25 6.49 9.02
CA PRO A 72 -20.13 7.45 10.10
C PRO A 72 -20.20 6.74 11.45
N GLY A 73 -19.52 7.28 12.46
CA GLY A 73 -19.53 6.71 13.80
C GLY A 73 -19.06 7.68 14.87
N PRO A 74 -19.30 7.36 16.16
CA PRO A 74 -18.98 8.23 17.28
C PRO A 74 -17.48 8.51 17.40
N GLY A 75 -16.61 7.53 17.08
CA GLY A 75 -15.15 7.70 17.13
C GLY A 75 -14.58 8.69 16.10
N VAL A 76 -15.39 9.17 15.18
CA VAL A 76 -15.03 10.17 14.16
C VAL A 76 -15.98 11.35 14.13
N ASP A 77 -16.76 11.57 15.20
CA ASP A 77 -17.72 12.68 15.32
C ASP A 77 -18.74 12.69 14.16
N GLY A 78 -19.30 11.51 13.86
CA GLY A 78 -20.32 11.35 12.81
C GLY A 78 -19.81 11.50 11.37
N ARG A 79 -18.50 11.71 11.16
CA ARG A 79 -17.92 11.89 9.82
C ARG A 79 -17.76 10.57 9.06
N ARG A 80 -17.90 10.63 7.74
CA ARG A 80 -17.41 9.57 6.84
C ARG A 80 -15.94 9.83 6.52
N VAL A 81 -15.08 8.86 6.73
CA VAL A 81 -13.65 8.99 6.46
C VAL A 81 -13.33 8.37 5.09
N PHE A 82 -12.69 9.14 4.22
CA PHE A 82 -12.23 8.66 2.93
C PHE A 82 -11.15 7.59 3.10
N PHE A 83 -11.32 6.45 2.44
CA PHE A 83 -10.55 5.24 2.67
C PHE A 83 -9.97 4.68 1.35
N PRO A 84 -8.90 5.30 0.82
CA PRO A 84 -8.37 5.02 -0.51
C PRO A 84 -7.78 3.61 -0.59
N ARG A 85 -8.04 2.89 -1.68
CA ARG A 85 -7.42 1.60 -2.00
C ARG A 85 -7.13 1.51 -3.49
N GLY A 86 -5.94 1.06 -3.87
CA GLY A 86 -5.54 1.03 -5.28
C GLY A 86 -6.39 0.05 -6.10
N LYS A 87 -6.84 0.50 -7.27
CA LYS A 87 -7.61 -0.23 -8.29
C LYS A 87 -6.91 -0.13 -9.65
N VAL A 88 -5.72 -0.72 -9.72
CA VAL A 88 -4.78 -0.65 -10.85
C VAL A 88 -3.75 -1.78 -10.67
N LEU A 89 -3.07 -2.23 -11.74
CA LEU A 89 -1.92 -3.13 -11.59
C LEU A 89 -0.91 -2.58 -10.56
N GLY A 90 -0.48 -3.43 -9.63
CA GLY A 90 0.33 -3.07 -8.45
C GLY A 90 -0.51 -2.65 -7.24
N GLY A 91 -1.82 -2.49 -7.39
CA GLY A 91 -2.78 -2.11 -6.36
C GLY A 91 -2.38 -0.83 -5.64
N SER A 92 -2.49 -0.83 -4.31
CA SER A 92 -2.14 0.35 -3.50
C SER A 92 -0.67 0.77 -3.62
N SER A 93 0.27 -0.12 -3.98
CA SER A 93 1.67 0.29 -4.21
C SER A 93 1.84 1.24 -5.41
N SER A 94 0.89 1.23 -6.35
CA SER A 94 0.85 2.12 -7.51
C SER A 94 0.25 3.50 -7.22
N ILE A 95 -0.36 3.70 -6.05
CA ILE A 95 -0.94 4.99 -5.62
C ILE A 95 -0.43 5.47 -4.25
N SER A 96 0.44 4.70 -3.60
CA SER A 96 0.97 4.96 -2.25
C SER A 96 1.87 6.21 -2.19
N GLY A 97 2.27 6.57 -0.96
CA GLY A 97 3.28 7.60 -0.67
C GLY A 97 4.74 7.14 -0.76
N HIS A 98 5.00 5.96 -1.32
CA HIS A 98 6.35 5.42 -1.65
C HIS A 98 7.29 5.13 -0.47
N LEU A 99 6.91 5.43 0.76
CA LEU A 99 7.78 5.20 1.91
C LEU A 99 8.05 3.71 2.08
N TYR A 100 9.31 3.37 2.31
CA TYR A 100 9.73 2.01 2.65
C TYR A 100 10.01 1.94 4.15
N VAL A 101 9.07 1.38 4.89
CA VAL A 101 9.13 1.24 6.35
C VAL A 101 8.76 -0.19 6.70
N ARG A 102 9.64 -0.87 7.44
CA ARG A 102 9.41 -2.20 7.98
C ARG A 102 8.81 -2.09 9.38
N GLY A 103 8.10 -3.13 9.81
CA GLY A 103 7.74 -3.29 11.23
C GLY A 103 8.99 -3.51 12.09
N GLN A 104 8.82 -3.36 13.39
CA GLN A 104 9.85 -3.67 14.37
C GLN A 104 9.87 -5.18 14.62
N ALA A 105 10.99 -5.73 15.12
CA ALA A 105 11.11 -7.16 15.39
C ALA A 105 9.95 -7.68 16.25
N ARG A 106 9.62 -6.93 17.31
CA ARG A 106 8.51 -7.23 18.22
C ARG A 106 7.16 -7.41 17.53
N ASP A 107 6.90 -6.72 16.41
CA ASP A 107 5.62 -6.85 15.69
C ASP A 107 5.45 -8.26 15.10
N TYR A 108 6.54 -8.86 14.63
CA TYR A 108 6.58 -10.20 14.04
C TYR A 108 6.69 -11.29 15.12
N ASP A 109 7.53 -11.05 16.12
CA ASP A 109 7.66 -11.97 17.26
C ASP A 109 6.34 -12.14 18.00
N ALA A 110 5.57 -11.06 18.15
CA ALA A 110 4.22 -11.12 18.71
C ALA A 110 3.27 -11.98 17.86
N TRP A 111 3.39 -12.00 16.53
CA TRP A 111 2.61 -12.92 15.69
C TRP A 111 3.00 -14.37 15.93
N SER A 112 4.29 -14.66 16.07
CA SER A 112 4.77 -16.00 16.41
C SER A 112 4.28 -16.46 17.78
N GLU A 113 4.31 -15.58 18.79
CA GLU A 113 3.79 -15.83 20.14
C GLU A 113 2.29 -16.11 20.17
N LEU A 114 1.53 -15.50 19.25
CA LEU A 114 0.10 -15.80 19.04
C LEU A 114 -0.16 -17.15 18.35
N GLY A 115 0.89 -17.95 18.09
CA GLY A 115 0.80 -19.28 17.51
C GLY A 115 1.12 -19.36 16.01
N ASN A 116 1.47 -18.23 15.37
CA ASN A 116 1.83 -18.21 13.95
C ASN A 116 3.32 -18.59 13.76
N LYS A 117 3.65 -19.86 13.97
CA LYS A 117 5.02 -20.36 13.79
C LYS A 117 5.58 -20.00 12.41
N GLY A 118 6.85 -19.61 12.35
CA GLY A 118 7.50 -19.18 11.10
C GLY A 118 7.30 -17.69 10.76
N TRP A 119 6.70 -16.91 11.66
CA TRP A 119 6.48 -15.47 11.50
C TRP A 119 7.27 -14.62 12.50
N SER A 120 8.24 -15.18 13.23
CA SER A 120 9.15 -14.38 14.04
C SER A 120 9.97 -13.43 13.15
N TYR A 121 10.58 -12.40 13.74
CA TYR A 121 11.41 -11.47 12.96
C TYR A 121 12.55 -12.19 12.22
N ASP A 122 13.19 -13.15 12.89
CA ASP A 122 14.27 -13.95 12.33
C ASP A 122 13.80 -14.80 11.13
N ASP A 123 12.57 -15.30 11.17
CA ASP A 123 11.98 -16.07 10.06
C ASP A 123 11.67 -15.18 8.84
N VAL A 124 11.21 -13.95 9.06
CA VAL A 124 10.80 -13.04 7.97
C VAL A 124 11.94 -12.18 7.42
N LEU A 125 13.00 -11.92 8.19
CA LEU A 125 14.14 -11.11 7.77
C LEU A 125 14.79 -11.60 6.45
N PRO A 126 15.02 -12.91 6.23
CA PRO A 126 15.48 -13.42 4.95
C PRO A 126 14.59 -13.03 3.77
N TYR A 127 13.27 -12.93 3.97
CA TYR A 127 12.32 -12.53 2.93
C TYR A 127 12.36 -11.03 2.66
N PHE A 128 12.53 -10.20 3.70
CA PHE A 128 12.77 -8.77 3.50
C PHE A 128 14.02 -8.52 2.67
N ARG A 129 15.13 -9.17 3.02
CA ARG A 129 16.39 -9.08 2.27
C ARG A 129 16.25 -9.59 0.84
N ARG A 130 15.64 -10.76 0.64
CA ARG A 130 15.45 -11.35 -0.70
C ARG A 130 14.56 -10.50 -1.62
N SER A 131 13.64 -9.73 -1.06
CA SER A 131 12.75 -8.85 -1.80
C SER A 131 13.45 -7.56 -2.24
N GLU A 132 14.39 -7.08 -1.45
CA GLU A 132 14.97 -5.75 -1.55
C GLU A 132 16.13 -5.64 -2.55
N ASP A 133 16.16 -4.53 -3.29
CA ASP A 133 17.30 -4.03 -4.02
C ASP A 133 17.70 -2.66 -3.45
N ARG A 134 18.54 -2.68 -2.42
CA ARG A 134 18.97 -1.51 -1.66
C ARG A 134 20.01 -0.71 -2.42
N SER A 135 19.76 0.58 -2.64
CA SER A 135 20.66 1.46 -3.41
C SER A 135 22.02 1.71 -2.75
N THR A 136 22.14 1.52 -1.43
CA THR A 136 23.39 1.75 -0.67
C THR A 136 24.16 0.47 -0.35
N GLY A 137 23.73 -0.67 -0.87
CA GLY A 137 24.39 -1.96 -0.67
C GLY A 137 23.71 -2.87 0.35
N ALA A 138 24.22 -4.09 0.45
CA ALA A 138 23.71 -5.10 1.36
C ALA A 138 24.26 -4.91 2.77
N THR A 139 23.45 -5.23 3.77
CA THR A 139 23.86 -5.31 5.17
C THR A 139 23.28 -6.58 5.80
N HIS A 140 23.41 -6.72 7.12
CA HIS A 140 22.67 -7.75 7.85
C HIS A 140 21.16 -7.60 7.65
N TYR A 141 20.64 -6.37 7.69
CA TYR A 141 19.21 -6.08 7.55
C TYR A 141 18.77 -5.85 6.10
N HIS A 142 19.68 -5.42 5.22
CA HIS A 142 19.34 -5.05 3.85
C HIS A 142 19.83 -6.05 2.80
N GLY A 143 19.03 -6.20 1.74
CA GLY A 143 19.37 -7.02 0.58
C GLY A 143 19.63 -6.21 -0.69
N ILE A 144 20.28 -6.85 -1.67
CA ILE A 144 20.50 -6.29 -3.01
C ILE A 144 20.05 -7.28 -4.08
N GLY A 145 19.71 -6.79 -5.27
CA GLY A 145 19.31 -7.63 -6.40
C GLY A 145 17.89 -8.19 -6.33
N GLY A 146 17.14 -7.90 -5.27
CA GLY A 146 15.72 -8.23 -5.18
C GLY A 146 14.85 -7.41 -6.14
N PRO A 147 13.58 -7.78 -6.35
CA PRO A 147 12.74 -7.06 -7.32
C PRO A 147 12.28 -5.67 -6.85
N GLN A 148 12.25 -5.43 -5.53
CA GLN A 148 11.80 -4.17 -4.94
C GLN A 148 12.97 -3.22 -4.70
N HIS A 149 13.13 -2.23 -5.58
CA HIS A 149 14.15 -1.20 -5.41
C HIS A 149 13.81 -0.24 -4.26
N VAL A 150 14.81 0.07 -3.43
CA VAL A 150 14.72 0.98 -2.27
C VAL A 150 15.88 1.99 -2.30
N SER A 151 15.54 3.27 -2.37
CA SER A 151 16.49 4.39 -2.47
C SER A 151 16.32 5.43 -1.38
N ASP A 152 17.40 6.18 -1.11
CA ASP A 152 17.40 7.26 -0.12
C ASP A 152 16.97 8.60 -0.72
N ILE A 153 16.73 9.57 0.15
CA ILE A 153 16.59 10.96 -0.24
C ILE A 153 17.98 11.58 -0.37
N HIS A 154 18.36 11.93 -1.60
CA HIS A 154 19.62 12.63 -1.89
C HIS A 154 19.47 14.15 -1.94
N GLU A 155 18.30 14.67 -2.34
CA GLU A 155 18.03 16.11 -2.34
C GLU A 155 17.47 16.52 -0.97
N HIS A 156 18.32 17.08 -0.12
CA HIS A 156 17.95 17.50 1.23
C HIS A 156 17.38 18.92 1.21
N HIS A 157 16.08 19.02 1.44
CA HIS A 157 15.40 20.31 1.49
C HIS A 157 15.81 21.11 2.75
N PRO A 158 16.09 22.43 2.68
CA PRO A 158 16.53 23.21 3.84
C PRO A 158 15.57 23.16 5.04
N LEU A 159 14.25 23.18 4.80
CA LEU A 159 13.26 23.01 5.87
C LEU A 159 13.32 21.64 6.55
N CYS A 160 13.72 20.58 5.84
CA CYS A 160 13.93 19.27 6.45
C CYS A 160 15.17 19.28 7.36
N GLN A 161 16.26 19.91 6.94
CA GLN A 161 17.46 20.06 7.78
C GLN A 161 17.19 20.91 9.03
N LEU A 162 16.39 21.97 8.91
CA LEU A 162 15.94 22.76 10.07
C LEU A 162 15.06 21.94 11.02
N PHE A 163 14.15 21.15 10.47
CA PHE A 163 13.31 20.26 11.28
C PHE A 163 14.14 19.20 12.03
N ILE A 164 15.12 18.59 11.36
CA ILE A 164 16.05 17.62 11.97
C ILE A 164 16.81 18.27 13.13
N ARG A 165 17.44 19.42 12.89
CA ARG A 165 18.18 20.14 13.95
C ARG A 165 17.30 20.47 15.15
N GLY A 166 16.08 20.95 14.92
CA GLY A 166 15.15 21.25 16.01
C GLY A 166 14.75 20.01 16.82
N VAL A 167 14.72 18.83 16.22
CA VAL A 167 14.47 17.57 16.93
C VAL A 167 15.72 17.08 17.68
N GLU A 168 16.91 17.28 17.12
CA GLU A 168 18.18 17.01 17.81
C GLU A 168 18.37 17.90 19.06
N GLU A 169 17.93 19.16 19.01
CA GLU A 169 17.90 20.07 20.17
C GLU A 169 17.00 19.57 21.31
N LEU A 170 16.02 18.69 21.00
CA LEU A 170 15.19 18.01 22.01
C LEU A 170 15.83 16.71 22.54
N GLY A 171 17.09 16.44 22.18
CA GLY A 171 17.83 15.24 22.59
C GLY A 171 17.50 13.99 21.80
N ILE A 172 16.77 14.09 20.69
CA ILE A 172 16.42 12.94 19.84
C ILE A 172 17.45 12.84 18.71
N PRO A 173 18.25 11.75 18.64
CA PRO A 173 19.33 11.64 17.68
C PRO A 173 18.83 11.34 16.27
N LEU A 174 19.64 11.75 15.27
CA LEU A 174 19.52 11.27 13.91
C LEU A 174 19.77 9.75 13.85
N ASN A 175 18.80 9.02 13.33
CA ASN A 175 18.87 7.61 13.02
C ASN A 175 19.26 7.43 11.54
N PRO A 176 20.43 6.86 11.24
CA PRO A 176 20.87 6.67 9.85
C PRO A 176 20.10 5.56 9.12
N ASP A 177 19.46 4.64 9.85
CA ASP A 177 18.74 3.49 9.28
C ASP A 177 17.67 2.94 10.23
N TYR A 178 16.46 3.50 10.14
CA TYR A 178 15.30 3.08 10.95
C TYR A 178 14.74 1.69 10.57
N ASN A 179 15.23 1.07 9.48
CA ASN A 179 14.89 -0.30 9.09
C ASN A 179 16.00 -1.31 9.48
N GLY A 180 17.05 -0.84 10.14
CA GLY A 180 18.16 -1.64 10.66
C GLY A 180 17.93 -2.09 12.11
N THR A 181 18.96 -1.95 12.94
CA THR A 181 18.96 -2.47 14.32
C THR A 181 17.90 -1.84 15.23
N LYS A 182 17.64 -0.54 15.08
CA LYS A 182 16.72 0.21 15.96
C LYS A 182 15.93 1.23 15.14
N GLN A 183 14.63 1.32 15.41
CA GLN A 183 13.73 2.21 14.66
C GLN A 183 13.64 3.64 15.23
N GLU A 184 13.76 3.80 16.55
CA GLU A 184 13.61 5.10 17.23
C GLU A 184 14.65 6.14 16.76
N GLY A 185 14.22 7.39 16.67
CA GLY A 185 15.02 8.54 16.22
C GLY A 185 14.44 9.23 14.99
N ILE A 186 15.08 10.33 14.58
CA ILE A 186 14.71 11.09 13.38
C ILE A 186 15.52 10.63 12.18
N ALA A 187 14.91 10.49 10.99
CA ALA A 187 15.60 9.98 9.81
C ALA A 187 15.05 10.57 8.51
N TYR A 188 15.86 10.61 7.46
CA TYR A 188 15.32 10.74 6.10
C TYR A 188 14.66 9.42 5.70
N TYR A 189 13.49 9.48 5.06
CA TYR A 189 12.79 8.27 4.63
C TYR A 189 13.52 7.56 3.47
N GLN A 190 13.57 6.23 3.56
CA GLN A 190 13.85 5.32 2.45
C GLN A 190 12.58 5.16 1.59
N ARG A 191 12.75 4.98 0.28
CA ARG A 191 11.67 5.12 -0.70
C ARG A 191 11.70 4.05 -1.77
N MET A 192 10.52 3.62 -2.21
CA MET A 192 10.32 2.75 -3.37
C MET A 192 10.29 3.57 -4.67
N ILE A 193 11.40 4.25 -4.97
CA ILE A 193 11.58 5.11 -6.15
C ILE A 193 12.87 4.71 -6.86
N LYS A 194 12.81 4.43 -8.17
CA LYS A 194 13.96 4.09 -9.02
C LYS A 194 14.06 5.09 -10.16
N ASN A 195 15.22 5.73 -10.33
CA ASN A 195 15.45 6.74 -11.38
C ASN A 195 14.38 7.84 -11.44
N GLY A 196 13.95 8.32 -10.27
CA GLY A 196 12.93 9.37 -10.18
C GLY A 196 11.48 8.94 -10.43
N ARG A 197 11.25 7.64 -10.63
CA ARG A 197 9.94 7.08 -10.93
C ARG A 197 9.51 6.15 -9.80
N ARG A 198 8.20 6.08 -9.55
CA ARG A 198 7.61 5.10 -8.65
C ARG A 198 8.06 3.70 -9.07
N HIS A 199 8.52 2.89 -8.11
CA HIS A 199 8.83 1.48 -8.30
C HIS A 199 7.84 0.63 -7.50
N SER A 200 6.64 0.43 -8.06
CA SER A 200 5.56 -0.33 -7.45
C SER A 200 5.83 -1.84 -7.45
N ALA A 201 4.97 -2.62 -6.78
CA ALA A 201 5.03 -4.08 -6.87
C ALA A 201 4.82 -4.59 -8.30
N ALA A 202 4.04 -3.88 -9.13
CA ALA A 202 3.92 -4.24 -10.54
C ALA A 202 5.25 -3.99 -11.29
N ASN A 203 5.98 -2.92 -10.97
CA ASN A 203 7.29 -2.65 -11.55
C ASN A 203 8.35 -3.68 -11.15
N GLY A 204 8.41 -4.02 -9.86
CA GLY A 204 9.38 -4.98 -9.36
C GLY A 204 9.05 -6.42 -9.76
N PHE A 205 7.83 -6.87 -9.51
CA PHE A 205 7.50 -8.30 -9.56
C PHE A 205 6.74 -8.72 -10.82
N LEU A 206 5.84 -7.88 -11.36
CA LEU A 206 4.93 -8.31 -12.42
C LEU A 206 5.45 -8.01 -13.83
N HIS A 207 5.84 -6.76 -14.13
CA HIS A 207 6.26 -6.37 -15.48
C HIS A 207 7.42 -7.21 -16.03
N PRO A 208 8.45 -7.59 -15.23
CA PRO A 208 9.56 -8.40 -15.74
C PRO A 208 9.14 -9.80 -16.23
N ILE A 209 8.01 -10.31 -15.76
CA ILE A 209 7.56 -11.69 -16.03
C ILE A 209 6.31 -11.75 -16.93
N LYS A 210 5.76 -10.61 -17.36
CA LYS A 210 4.49 -10.55 -18.11
C LYS A 210 4.47 -11.35 -19.41
N ARG A 211 5.63 -11.73 -19.94
CA ARG A 211 5.79 -12.51 -21.16
C ARG A 211 5.94 -14.02 -20.92
N ARG A 212 5.90 -14.48 -19.66
CA ARG A 212 5.89 -15.91 -19.34
C ARG A 212 4.64 -16.56 -19.93
N SER A 213 4.81 -17.64 -20.69
CA SER A 213 3.72 -18.34 -21.38
C SER A 213 2.71 -18.98 -20.42
N ASN A 214 3.13 -19.29 -19.19
CA ASN A 214 2.32 -19.90 -18.14
C ASN A 214 1.66 -18.87 -17.19
N LEU A 215 1.75 -17.56 -17.47
CA LEU A 215 1.11 -16.51 -16.68
C LEU A 215 0.09 -15.75 -17.53
N CYS A 216 -1.19 -15.86 -17.18
CA CYS A 216 -2.27 -15.08 -17.77
C CYS A 216 -2.65 -13.91 -16.85
N VAL A 217 -2.50 -12.67 -17.31
CA VAL A 217 -2.92 -11.48 -16.54
C VAL A 217 -4.15 -10.86 -17.18
N LYS A 218 -5.27 -10.80 -16.46
CA LYS A 218 -6.50 -10.15 -16.92
C LYS A 218 -6.79 -8.91 -16.07
N THR A 219 -6.61 -7.74 -16.68
CA THR A 219 -7.06 -6.46 -16.12
C THR A 219 -8.53 -6.21 -16.44
N LYS A 220 -9.14 -5.25 -15.74
CA LYS A 220 -10.58 -4.93 -15.80
C LYS A 220 -11.45 -6.16 -15.51
N ALA A 221 -10.93 -7.09 -14.70
CA ALA A 221 -11.56 -8.34 -14.31
C ALA A 221 -11.92 -8.28 -12.82
N HIS A 222 -13.16 -7.92 -12.51
CA HIS A 222 -13.66 -7.83 -11.15
C HIS A 222 -14.22 -9.20 -10.73
N VAL A 223 -13.57 -9.85 -9.77
CA VAL A 223 -14.07 -11.11 -9.19
C VAL A 223 -15.32 -10.84 -8.36
N LEU A 224 -16.42 -11.50 -8.71
CA LEU A 224 -17.73 -11.31 -8.09
C LEU A 224 -17.96 -12.31 -6.96
N GLN A 225 -17.52 -13.56 -7.15
CA GLN A 225 -17.83 -14.66 -6.24
C GLN A 225 -16.78 -15.77 -6.35
N LEU A 226 -16.47 -16.40 -5.22
CA LEU A 226 -15.78 -17.69 -5.14
C LEU A 226 -16.78 -18.81 -5.41
N ARG A 227 -16.44 -19.76 -6.28
CA ARG A 227 -17.26 -20.95 -6.48
C ARG A 227 -16.83 -22.03 -5.49
N CYS A 228 -17.78 -22.54 -4.74
CA CYS A 228 -17.52 -23.54 -3.70
C CYS A 228 -18.24 -24.87 -4.01
N SER A 229 -17.59 -25.98 -3.69
CA SER A 229 -18.18 -27.32 -3.61
C SER A 229 -18.00 -27.80 -2.17
N GLY A 230 -19.06 -27.67 -1.36
CA GLY A 230 -18.92 -27.81 0.10
C GLY A 230 -17.94 -26.78 0.66
N ARG A 231 -16.86 -27.27 1.30
CA ARG A 231 -15.80 -26.42 1.87
C ARG A 231 -14.64 -26.12 0.92
N GLU A 232 -14.66 -26.70 -0.29
CA GLU A 232 -13.61 -26.53 -1.29
C GLU A 232 -13.93 -25.36 -2.22
N VAL A 233 -12.98 -24.45 -2.44
CA VAL A 233 -13.11 -23.40 -3.46
C VAL A 233 -12.56 -23.94 -4.79
N THR A 234 -13.44 -24.14 -5.76
CA THR A 234 -13.11 -24.76 -7.06
C THR A 234 -12.74 -23.74 -8.14
N GLY A 235 -12.98 -22.45 -7.89
CA GLY A 235 -12.64 -21.40 -8.84
C GLY A 235 -13.37 -20.10 -8.56
N VAL A 236 -13.47 -19.24 -9.57
CA VAL A 236 -14.03 -17.89 -9.43
C VAL A 236 -14.95 -17.51 -10.58
N THR A 237 -15.98 -16.74 -10.27
CA THR A 237 -16.79 -16.00 -11.24
C THR A 237 -16.35 -14.54 -11.24
N TYR A 238 -16.09 -13.98 -12.43
CA TYR A 238 -15.63 -12.59 -12.55
C TYR A 238 -16.28 -11.88 -13.74
N GLN A 239 -16.46 -10.57 -13.62
CA GLN A 239 -16.93 -9.71 -14.70
C GLN A 239 -15.75 -9.04 -15.39
N ARG A 240 -15.71 -9.07 -16.72
CA ARG A 240 -14.73 -8.36 -17.54
C ARG A 240 -15.40 -7.78 -18.77
N PHE A 241 -15.23 -6.47 -18.98
CA PHE A 241 -15.87 -5.73 -20.09
C PHE A 241 -17.38 -5.99 -20.21
N GLY A 242 -18.08 -5.99 -19.07
CA GLY A 242 -19.53 -6.19 -19.00
C GLY A 242 -19.99 -7.65 -19.12
N ARG A 243 -19.10 -8.60 -19.40
CA ARG A 243 -19.43 -10.03 -19.53
C ARG A 243 -18.98 -10.82 -18.31
N VAL A 244 -19.79 -11.78 -17.90
CA VAL A 244 -19.45 -12.71 -16.82
C VAL A 244 -18.66 -13.88 -17.38
N HIS A 245 -17.61 -14.26 -16.67
CA HIS A 245 -16.70 -15.34 -16.99
C HIS A 245 -16.48 -16.24 -15.78
N GLN A 246 -16.02 -17.46 -16.04
CA GLN A 246 -15.66 -18.44 -15.03
C GLN A 246 -14.25 -18.97 -15.30
N ALA A 247 -13.47 -19.16 -14.23
CA ALA A 247 -12.21 -19.88 -14.27
C ALA A 247 -12.16 -20.92 -13.14
N ASP A 248 -11.71 -22.14 -13.42
CA ASP A 248 -11.48 -23.23 -12.47
C ASP A 248 -10.02 -23.22 -12.00
N ALA A 249 -9.80 -23.54 -10.71
CA ALA A 249 -8.47 -23.77 -10.15
C ALA A 249 -8.24 -25.29 -9.97
N ASN A 250 -7.10 -25.82 -10.43
CA ASN A 250 -6.72 -27.21 -10.20
C ASN A 250 -6.05 -27.40 -8.82
N ALA A 251 -5.42 -26.36 -8.27
CA ALA A 251 -4.76 -26.40 -6.97
C ALA A 251 -5.39 -25.40 -6.00
N GLU A 252 -5.14 -24.10 -6.16
CA GLU A 252 -5.53 -23.10 -5.16
C GLU A 252 -6.08 -21.80 -5.76
N VAL A 253 -7.05 -21.22 -5.06
CA VAL A 253 -7.50 -19.85 -5.26
C VAL A 253 -6.89 -18.98 -4.15
N LEU A 254 -6.04 -18.02 -4.55
CA LEU A 254 -5.24 -17.19 -3.65
C LEU A 254 -5.83 -15.77 -3.57
N LEU A 255 -6.32 -15.41 -2.39
CA LEU A 255 -7.01 -14.14 -2.17
C LEU A 255 -6.01 -13.01 -1.85
N CYS A 256 -5.80 -12.11 -2.81
CA CYS A 256 -4.88 -10.96 -2.73
C CYS A 256 -5.60 -9.61 -2.94
N ALA A 257 -6.89 -9.55 -2.63
CA ALA A 257 -7.74 -8.36 -2.85
C ALA A 257 -7.53 -7.25 -1.81
N GLY A 258 -6.68 -7.49 -0.79
CA GLY A 258 -6.36 -6.56 0.28
C GLY A 258 -7.34 -6.64 1.46
N ALA A 259 -7.02 -5.95 2.56
CA ALA A 259 -7.72 -6.06 3.84
C ALA A 259 -9.20 -5.64 3.84
N ILE A 260 -9.68 -5.02 2.76
CA ILE A 260 -11.09 -4.60 2.61
C ILE A 260 -11.82 -5.55 1.66
N SER A 261 -11.34 -5.70 0.44
CA SER A 261 -12.03 -6.51 -0.57
C SER A 261 -11.90 -8.01 -0.36
N SER A 262 -10.89 -8.49 0.37
CA SER A 262 -10.74 -9.91 0.69
C SER A 262 -11.84 -10.42 1.64
N PRO A 263 -12.03 -9.84 2.85
CA PRO A 263 -13.13 -10.27 3.71
C PRO A 263 -14.50 -10.01 3.06
N HIS A 264 -14.65 -8.92 2.30
CA HIS A 264 -15.88 -8.67 1.54
C HIS A 264 -16.16 -9.79 0.54
N LEU A 265 -15.19 -10.22 -0.27
CA LEU A 265 -15.38 -11.28 -1.25
C LEU A 265 -15.66 -12.64 -0.60
N LEU A 266 -15.01 -12.94 0.53
CA LEU A 266 -15.35 -14.13 1.33
C LEU A 266 -16.83 -14.07 1.76
N GLN A 267 -17.25 -12.93 2.33
CA GLN A 267 -18.62 -12.75 2.80
C GLN A 267 -19.62 -12.85 1.64
N THR A 268 -19.43 -12.15 0.52
CA THR A 268 -20.32 -12.25 -0.66
C THR A 268 -20.29 -13.63 -1.33
N SER A 269 -19.37 -14.50 -0.94
CA SER A 269 -19.31 -15.90 -1.38
C SER A 269 -19.86 -16.88 -0.32
N GLY A 270 -20.47 -16.38 0.75
CA GLY A 270 -21.06 -17.19 1.81
C GLY A 270 -20.07 -17.69 2.87
N ILE A 271 -18.87 -17.12 2.95
CA ILE A 271 -17.84 -17.48 3.93
C ILE A 271 -17.67 -16.32 4.92
N GLY A 272 -18.12 -16.49 6.16
CA GLY A 272 -18.05 -15.44 7.18
C GLY A 272 -19.00 -15.65 8.36
N PRO A 273 -19.22 -14.63 9.20
CA PRO A 273 -20.13 -14.72 10.34
C PRO A 273 -21.58 -14.95 9.87
N ALA A 274 -22.25 -15.99 10.37
CA ALA A 274 -23.57 -16.40 9.89
C ALA A 274 -24.59 -15.25 9.92
N ASP A 275 -24.67 -14.51 11.03
CA ASP A 275 -25.58 -13.36 11.19
C ASP A 275 -25.31 -12.25 10.18
N THR A 276 -24.03 -11.97 9.89
CA THR A 276 -23.65 -10.96 8.87
C THR A 276 -24.11 -11.40 7.48
N LEU A 277 -23.92 -12.68 7.14
CA LEU A 277 -24.30 -13.21 5.85
C LEU A 277 -25.83 -13.22 5.67
N GLN A 278 -26.56 -13.69 6.67
CA GLN A 278 -28.02 -13.74 6.66
C GLN A 278 -28.64 -12.33 6.59
N ALA A 279 -28.11 -11.37 7.35
CA ALA A 279 -28.56 -9.98 7.28
C ALA A 279 -28.33 -9.33 5.91
N ALA A 280 -27.34 -9.81 5.16
CA ALA A 280 -27.07 -9.42 3.78
C ALA A 280 -27.76 -10.34 2.74
N GLY A 281 -28.67 -11.23 3.13
CA GLY A 281 -29.37 -12.12 2.21
C GLY A 281 -28.47 -13.13 1.49
N ILE A 282 -27.30 -13.44 2.06
CA ILE A 282 -26.31 -14.37 1.50
C ILE A 282 -26.42 -15.73 2.21
N ASN A 283 -26.52 -16.80 1.42
CA ASN A 283 -26.51 -18.17 1.95
C ASN A 283 -25.15 -18.49 2.58
N VAL A 284 -25.19 -19.07 3.79
CA VAL A 284 -23.98 -19.50 4.50
C VAL A 284 -23.44 -20.78 3.86
N VAL A 285 -22.25 -20.69 3.29
CA VAL A 285 -21.46 -21.84 2.79
C VAL A 285 -20.54 -22.37 3.89
N HIS A 286 -19.86 -21.46 4.60
CA HIS A 286 -19.00 -21.80 5.72
C HIS A 286 -19.00 -20.69 6.76
N GLU A 287 -19.44 -21.02 7.97
CA GLU A 287 -19.38 -20.09 9.09
C GLU A 287 -17.94 -19.90 9.54
N LEU A 288 -17.45 -18.66 9.47
CA LEU A 288 -16.12 -18.28 9.91
C LEU A 288 -16.18 -16.88 10.56
N PRO A 289 -16.42 -16.81 11.89
CA PRO A 289 -16.75 -15.56 12.59
C PRO A 289 -15.65 -14.48 12.52
N GLY A 290 -14.39 -14.85 12.27
CA GLY A 290 -13.30 -13.88 12.16
C GLY A 290 -13.29 -13.08 10.86
N VAL A 291 -14.05 -13.49 9.82
CA VAL A 291 -13.99 -12.83 8.51
C VAL A 291 -14.58 -11.43 8.58
N GLY A 292 -13.71 -10.43 8.39
CA GLY A 292 -14.07 -9.02 8.41
C GLY A 292 -13.93 -8.37 9.77
N GLU A 293 -13.58 -9.11 10.83
CA GLU A 293 -13.26 -8.54 12.14
C GLU A 293 -11.82 -8.03 12.23
N GLY A 294 -11.54 -7.27 13.29
CA GLY A 294 -10.17 -6.93 13.68
C GLY A 294 -9.45 -5.99 12.72
N LEU A 295 -10.21 -5.21 11.93
CA LEU A 295 -9.64 -4.22 11.02
C LEU A 295 -8.82 -3.22 11.83
N GLN A 296 -7.58 -3.01 11.39
CA GLN A 296 -6.63 -2.07 11.98
C GLN A 296 -6.13 -1.14 10.88
N ASP A 297 -5.95 0.13 11.22
CA ASP A 297 -5.31 1.12 10.36
C ASP A 297 -4.61 2.18 11.22
N HIS A 298 -3.59 2.82 10.68
CA HIS A 298 -2.91 3.93 11.36
C HIS A 298 -3.70 5.21 11.17
N TYR A 299 -4.40 5.65 12.22
CA TYR A 299 -5.18 6.88 12.18
C TYR A 299 -4.27 8.10 12.36
N ALA A 300 -4.06 8.83 11.27
CA ALA A 300 -3.14 9.96 11.23
C ALA A 300 -3.82 11.29 11.56
N VAL A 301 -3.26 12.00 12.53
CA VAL A 301 -3.52 13.42 12.78
C VAL A 301 -2.53 14.24 11.96
N ARG A 302 -2.99 15.38 11.47
CA ARG A 302 -2.18 16.22 10.61
C ARG A 302 -2.17 17.65 11.11
N VAL A 303 -0.97 18.18 11.33
CA VAL A 303 -0.72 19.55 11.76
C VAL A 303 0.00 20.29 10.65
N ALA A 304 -0.47 21.49 10.30
CA ALA A 304 0.14 22.31 9.27
C ALA A 304 0.41 23.71 9.81
N TYR A 305 1.60 24.23 9.54
CA TYR A 305 2.02 25.58 9.94
C TYR A 305 2.36 26.41 8.71
N ARG A 306 1.87 27.66 8.68
CA ARG A 306 2.34 28.67 7.72
C ARG A 306 3.74 29.12 8.12
N ILE A 307 4.61 29.32 7.15
CA ILE A 307 5.94 29.90 7.36
C ILE A 307 6.01 31.30 6.73
N ASN A 308 6.84 32.17 7.30
CA ASN A 308 7.03 33.55 6.82
C ASN A 308 8.06 33.67 5.68
N LYS A 309 8.78 32.59 5.35
CA LYS A 309 9.75 32.54 4.24
C LYS A 309 9.21 31.76 3.05
N LYS A 310 9.52 32.20 1.83
CA LYS A 310 9.22 31.46 0.59
C LYS A 310 10.23 30.32 0.40
N LEU A 311 10.22 29.35 1.31
CA LEU A 311 11.11 28.17 1.28
C LEU A 311 10.41 26.83 1.06
N SER A 312 9.09 26.72 1.19
CA SER A 312 8.35 25.46 1.00
C SER A 312 8.19 25.01 -0.46
N LEU A 313 7.86 23.75 -0.72
CA LEU A 313 7.67 23.27 -2.10
C LEU A 313 6.50 23.95 -2.85
N ASN A 314 5.55 24.58 -2.15
CA ASN A 314 4.32 25.16 -2.70
C ASN A 314 4.56 26.07 -3.93
N HIS A 315 5.62 26.88 -3.95
CA HIS A 315 5.86 27.83 -5.04
C HIS A 315 6.49 27.22 -6.31
N ARG A 316 6.91 25.94 -6.27
CA ARG A 316 7.34 25.17 -7.45
C ARG A 316 6.17 24.45 -8.14
N THR A 317 4.99 24.45 -7.53
CA THR A 317 3.84 23.63 -7.97
C THR A 317 2.94 24.29 -9.02
N ARG A 318 3.24 25.52 -9.48
CA ARG A 318 2.33 26.32 -10.33
C ARG A 318 3.04 27.03 -11.48
N GLY A 319 2.30 27.31 -12.55
CA GLY A 319 2.74 28.11 -13.68
C GLY A 319 3.97 27.55 -14.41
N VAL A 320 4.79 28.45 -14.97
CA VAL A 320 6.01 28.12 -15.72
C VAL A 320 6.98 27.25 -14.92
N ARG A 321 7.07 27.47 -13.59
CA ARG A 321 7.92 26.67 -12.71
C ARG A 321 7.53 25.19 -12.70
N LEU A 322 6.23 24.89 -12.70
CA LEU A 322 5.76 23.51 -12.80
C LEU A 322 6.16 22.88 -14.15
N GLY A 323 6.04 23.63 -15.25
CA GLY A 323 6.48 23.18 -16.57
C GLY A 323 7.97 22.83 -16.62
N TRP A 324 8.80 23.62 -15.95
CA TRP A 324 10.23 23.34 -15.78
C TRP A 324 10.49 22.07 -14.95
N GLU A 325 9.80 21.90 -13.83
CA GLU A 325 9.92 20.68 -13.00
C GLU A 325 9.48 19.42 -13.74
N ILE A 326 8.42 19.51 -14.55
CA ILE A 326 7.98 18.40 -15.42
C ILE A 326 9.07 18.05 -16.42
N SER A 327 9.65 19.06 -17.08
CA SER A 327 10.73 18.87 -18.06
C SER A 327 11.96 18.23 -17.42
N LYS A 328 12.37 18.71 -16.24
CA LYS A 328 13.48 18.15 -15.45
C LYS A 328 13.24 16.67 -15.10
N TRP A 329 12.01 16.32 -14.72
CA TRP A 329 11.65 14.94 -14.41
C TRP A 329 11.64 14.03 -15.64
N LEU A 330 11.11 14.50 -16.77
CA LEU A 330 11.10 13.73 -18.01
C LEU A 330 12.53 13.46 -18.52
N LEU A 331 13.41 14.45 -18.45
CA LEU A 331 14.78 14.37 -18.98
C LEU A 331 15.76 13.66 -18.05
N SER A 332 15.60 13.78 -16.73
CA SER A 332 16.61 13.31 -15.76
C SER A 332 16.07 12.49 -14.58
N GLY A 333 14.74 12.34 -14.45
CA GLY A 333 14.14 11.75 -13.25
C GLY A 333 14.35 12.58 -11.99
N ARG A 334 14.74 13.85 -12.09
CA ARG A 334 14.97 14.73 -10.94
C ARG A 334 13.90 15.81 -10.84
N GLY A 335 13.93 16.54 -9.73
CA GLY A 335 13.00 17.65 -9.48
C GLY A 335 11.76 17.23 -8.71
N LEU A 336 10.86 18.19 -8.55
CA LEU A 336 9.70 18.12 -7.66
C LEU A 336 8.84 16.87 -7.91
N LEU A 337 8.71 16.43 -9.17
CA LEU A 337 7.85 15.30 -9.53
C LEU A 337 8.41 13.96 -9.03
N ALA A 338 9.72 13.88 -8.77
CA ALA A 338 10.40 12.72 -8.20
C ALA A 338 10.33 12.66 -6.66
N PHE A 339 9.74 13.66 -6.00
CA PHE A 339 9.67 13.70 -4.55
C PHE A 339 8.53 12.84 -4.02
N SER A 340 8.81 12.17 -2.90
CA SER A 340 7.79 11.52 -2.09
C SER A 340 6.99 12.56 -1.30
N PRO A 341 5.74 12.25 -0.90
CA PRO A 341 4.94 13.11 -0.04
C PRO A 341 5.68 13.49 1.25
N ALA A 342 6.33 12.54 1.92
CA ALA A 342 7.09 12.77 3.14
C ALA A 342 8.59 12.62 2.86
N HIS A 343 9.39 13.44 3.55
CA HIS A 343 10.85 13.47 3.39
C HIS A 343 11.57 13.01 4.65
N VAL A 344 11.11 13.47 5.81
CA VAL A 344 11.71 13.12 7.11
C VAL A 344 10.68 12.36 7.92
N GLY A 345 11.12 11.28 8.55
CA GLY A 345 10.37 10.48 9.50
C GLY A 345 10.94 10.63 10.90
N LEU A 346 10.10 10.45 11.90
CA LEU A 346 10.51 10.39 13.29
C LEU A 346 9.73 9.27 13.98
N PHE A 347 10.44 8.43 14.72
CA PHE A 347 9.86 7.32 15.48
C PHE A 347 10.18 7.52 16.95
N LEU A 348 9.15 7.59 17.79
CA LEU A 348 9.27 7.90 19.20
C LEU A 348 8.38 7.02 20.05
N ARG A 349 8.76 6.93 21.32
CA ARG A 349 7.91 6.43 22.39
C ARG A 349 6.98 7.55 22.83
N SER A 350 5.69 7.23 22.96
CA SER A 350 4.67 8.15 23.48
C SER A 350 4.86 8.43 24.96
N GLN A 351 5.45 7.49 25.71
CA GLN A 351 5.69 7.58 27.15
C GLN A 351 6.97 6.81 27.57
N PRO A 352 7.61 7.14 28.70
CA PRO A 352 8.86 6.48 29.15
C PRO A 352 8.75 4.97 29.42
N ASN A 353 7.58 4.48 29.79
CA ASN A 353 7.30 3.08 30.11
C ASN A 353 7.01 2.21 28.87
N VAL A 354 6.97 2.80 27.67
CA VAL A 354 6.85 2.03 26.43
C VAL A 354 8.25 1.54 26.03
N ASN A 355 8.38 0.25 25.76
CA ASN A 355 9.69 -0.37 25.46
C ASN A 355 10.22 -0.04 24.07
N GLU A 356 9.31 0.23 23.13
CA GLU A 356 9.59 0.36 21.69
C GLU A 356 8.86 1.60 21.16
N PRO A 357 9.36 2.31 20.14
CA PRO A 357 8.64 3.44 19.57
C PRO A 357 7.25 2.97 19.10
N ASP A 358 6.22 3.74 19.45
CA ASP A 358 4.82 3.49 19.14
C ASP A 358 4.15 4.67 18.43
N LEU A 359 4.89 5.77 18.22
CA LEU A 359 4.50 6.90 17.39
C LEU A 359 5.38 6.99 16.15
N GLN A 360 4.75 7.27 15.01
CA GLN A 360 5.43 7.60 13.77
C GLN A 360 4.96 8.95 13.25
N PHE A 361 5.93 9.75 12.82
CA PHE A 361 5.76 11.09 12.33
C PHE A 361 6.25 11.16 10.89
N VAL A 362 5.56 11.91 10.04
CA VAL A 362 6.00 12.31 8.71
C VAL A 362 6.13 13.82 8.65
N PHE A 363 7.21 14.31 8.09
CA PHE A 363 7.40 15.73 7.80
C PHE A 363 7.50 15.97 6.30
N THR A 364 6.73 16.97 5.85
CA THR A 364 6.72 17.45 4.47
C THR A 364 7.02 18.94 4.46
N PRO A 365 8.00 19.41 3.66
CA PRO A 365 8.28 20.83 3.49
C PRO A 365 7.26 21.53 2.58
N ALA A 366 5.97 21.25 2.78
CA ALA A 366 4.85 21.82 2.06
C ALA A 366 3.58 21.83 2.93
N SER A 367 2.70 22.79 2.67
CA SER A 367 1.35 22.86 3.24
C SER A 367 0.31 22.38 2.21
N TYR A 368 -0.74 21.71 2.69
CA TYR A 368 -1.86 21.30 1.85
C TYR A 368 -3.15 21.93 2.38
N SER A 369 -4.13 22.12 1.50
CA SER A 369 -5.42 22.70 1.86
C SER A 369 -6.10 21.88 2.95
N GLN A 370 -6.70 22.58 3.89
CA GLN A 370 -7.52 22.02 4.96
C GLN A 370 -9.02 22.04 4.63
N SER A 371 -9.40 22.59 3.48
CA SER A 371 -10.81 22.62 3.06
C SER A 371 -11.32 21.21 2.76
N GLU A 372 -12.55 20.92 3.16
CA GLU A 372 -13.25 19.68 2.83
C GLU A 372 -13.21 19.43 1.31
N GLY A 373 -12.95 18.19 0.90
CA GLY A 373 -12.82 17.81 -0.51
C GLY A 373 -11.50 18.20 -1.20
N ALA A 374 -10.60 18.93 -0.53
CA ALA A 374 -9.32 19.38 -1.10
C ALA A 374 -8.10 18.59 -0.58
N ILE A 375 -8.33 17.39 -0.04
CA ILE A 375 -7.28 16.48 0.42
C ILE A 375 -6.32 16.22 -0.75
N GLY A 376 -5.03 16.53 -0.56
CA GLY A 376 -4.02 16.42 -1.62
C GLY A 376 -3.87 17.64 -2.52
N THR A 377 -4.45 18.79 -2.18
CA THR A 377 -4.17 20.06 -2.89
C THR A 377 -3.18 20.92 -2.09
N PHE A 378 -2.20 21.56 -2.73
CA PHE A 378 -1.28 22.45 -2.03
C PHE A 378 -1.95 23.77 -1.64
N SER A 379 -1.72 24.24 -0.42
CA SER A 379 -2.18 25.57 0.00
C SER A 379 -1.52 26.66 -0.87
N SER A 380 -2.20 27.80 -0.98
CA SER A 380 -1.68 28.99 -1.69
C SER A 380 -0.53 29.68 -0.95
N PHE A 381 -0.38 29.44 0.35
CA PHE A 381 0.67 30.01 1.20
C PHE A 381 1.80 29.01 1.45
N PRO A 382 3.04 29.48 1.68
CA PRO A 382 4.14 28.60 2.05
C PRO A 382 3.93 28.04 3.46
N GLY A 383 4.21 26.75 3.63
CA GLY A 383 4.06 26.09 4.93
C GLY A 383 4.72 24.73 4.99
N VAL A 384 4.64 24.12 6.16
CA VAL A 384 5.12 22.77 6.46
C VAL A 384 3.98 21.94 7.04
N THR A 385 4.06 20.62 6.87
CA THR A 385 3.07 19.69 7.40
C THR A 385 3.78 18.60 8.19
N CYS A 386 3.26 18.29 9.37
CA CYS A 386 3.60 17.09 10.12
C CYS A 386 2.35 16.19 10.19
N GLY A 387 2.49 14.92 9.83
CA GLY A 387 1.50 13.88 10.08
C GLY A 387 1.99 12.98 11.21
N ILE A 388 1.10 12.54 12.09
CA ILE A 388 1.45 11.79 13.30
C ILE A 388 0.41 10.69 13.48
N TRP A 389 0.83 9.47 13.77
CA TRP A 389 -0.08 8.39 14.14
C TRP A 389 0.55 7.47 15.17
N GLN A 390 -0.33 6.78 15.90
CA GLN A 390 0.04 5.61 16.70
C GLN A 390 0.22 4.41 15.77
N MET A 391 1.34 3.69 15.91
CA MET A 391 1.66 2.51 15.11
C MET A 391 0.96 1.23 15.58
N ARG A 392 0.52 1.20 16.85
CA ARG A 392 -0.18 0.04 17.45
C ARG A 392 -1.49 0.49 18.09
N PRO A 393 -2.46 0.95 17.29
CA PRO A 393 -3.75 1.37 17.83
C PRO A 393 -4.44 0.21 18.54
N GLN A 394 -5.13 0.49 19.65
CA GLN A 394 -5.95 -0.50 20.36
C GLN A 394 -7.35 -0.63 19.76
N SER A 395 -7.82 0.40 19.06
CA SER A 395 -9.11 0.38 18.36
C SER A 395 -9.14 -0.72 17.29
N ARG A 396 -10.32 -1.33 17.13
CA ARG A 396 -10.58 -2.35 16.11
C ARG A 396 -11.84 -1.97 15.36
N GLY A 397 -11.80 -2.08 14.04
CA GLY A 397 -12.94 -1.93 13.16
C GLY A 397 -13.36 -3.24 12.53
N PHE A 398 -14.23 -3.15 11.54
CA PHE A 398 -14.70 -4.29 10.78
C PHE A 398 -15.05 -3.94 9.33
N VAL A 399 -15.20 -4.98 8.51
CA VAL A 399 -15.74 -4.94 7.14
C VAL A 399 -16.94 -5.87 7.06
N ARG A 400 -18.07 -5.35 6.58
CA ARG A 400 -19.31 -6.11 6.38
C ARG A 400 -19.81 -5.95 4.95
N ALA A 401 -20.22 -7.04 4.34
CA ALA A 401 -21.01 -7.05 3.13
C ALA A 401 -22.36 -6.40 3.41
N LYS A 402 -22.83 -5.60 2.45
CA LYS A 402 -24.18 -5.04 2.41
C LYS A 402 -24.68 -5.24 0.98
N THR A 403 -25.95 -5.61 0.84
CA THR A 403 -26.65 -5.68 -0.46
C THR A 403 -27.18 -4.34 -0.89
#